data_AF-A0A0R1NKN6-F1
#
_entry.id   AF-A0A0R1NKN6-F1
#
_cell.length_a   1.000
_cell.length_b   1.000
_cell.length_c   1.000
_cell.angle_alpha   90.00
_cell.angle_beta   90.00
_cell.angle_gamma   90.00
#
_symmetry.space_group_name_H-M   'P 1'
#
loop_
_entity.id
_entity.type
_entity.pdbx_description
1 polymer ?
#
loop_
_entity_poly.entity_id
_entity_poly.type
_entity_poly.pdbx_seq_one_letter_code
_entity_poly.pdbx_strand_id
1 'polypeptide(L)'
;MFFIDTSRNGKPVYDPIVNQSLDNYLVNDLKLPGHGLIMYVNQPAVIIGVNQNAYAEVNLPYLKANHIKLVRRTSGGGAVYHDFGNIIFENIVINDDEHFGDFNYFAQPIINALHDMGATDAQMRGRNDMVIGDQKFSGMTMFKVGKSYAAGGTLMFDLDMDVATNVLTPEKDKLASKGVKSVHSRVTNVKPFLKPTYQKLDTEGFKEQLLLRLFNVKSMADIETYHLNDHDWSIIDERLQGKYDTDEWNYGKNPGFDYYVSKHYDIGTVSFNFSLKGNKISDIKLYGDFITGGNVDVIEKALAGVTFERKDLVHALSQVDIKGNLGDISPETLADLLLEKTRVTK
;
A
#
# COMPACT_ATOMS: atom_id res chain seq x y z
N MET A 1 11.56 8.50 20.25
CA MET A 1 11.46 7.53 19.13
C MET A 1 12.54 6.50 19.34
N PHE A 2 12.24 5.21 19.12
CA PHE A 2 13.20 4.11 19.19
C PHE A 2 13.14 3.29 17.89
N PHE A 3 14.20 2.54 17.59
CA PHE A 3 14.20 1.62 16.46
C PHE A 3 13.67 0.24 16.89
N ILE A 4 12.92 -0.41 16.02
CA ILE A 4 12.50 -1.79 16.21
C ILE A 4 13.28 -2.62 15.19
N ASP A 5 14.23 -3.40 15.68
CA ASP A 5 15.02 -4.30 14.84
C ASP A 5 14.18 -5.54 14.49
N THR A 6 13.87 -5.65 13.20
CA THR A 6 13.08 -6.73 12.61
C THR A 6 13.95 -7.87 12.09
N SER A 7 15.23 -7.93 12.49
CA SER A 7 16.09 -9.07 12.22
C SER A 7 15.64 -10.31 12.98
N ARG A 8 15.83 -11.48 12.36
CA ARG A 8 15.56 -12.78 12.99
C ARG A 8 16.87 -13.53 13.11
N ASN A 9 17.25 -13.90 14.34
CA ASN A 9 18.53 -14.56 14.62
C ASN A 9 19.75 -13.75 14.10
N GLY A 10 19.70 -12.43 14.23
CA GLY A 10 20.74 -11.51 13.77
C GLY A 10 20.87 -11.39 12.24
N LYS A 11 19.85 -11.81 11.49
CA LYS A 11 19.82 -11.72 10.02
C LYS A 11 18.62 -10.89 9.54
N PRO A 12 18.78 -10.04 8.52
CA PRO A 12 17.65 -9.36 7.91
C PRO A 12 16.61 -10.36 7.39
N VAL A 13 15.33 -10.00 7.55
CA VAL A 13 14.21 -10.73 6.96
C VAL A 13 13.82 -10.03 5.66
N TYR A 14 13.88 -10.75 4.55
CA TYR A 14 13.53 -10.23 3.21
C TYR A 14 12.22 -10.80 2.67
N ASP A 15 11.50 -11.61 3.45
CA ASP A 15 10.24 -12.17 3.01
C ASP A 15 9.12 -11.12 3.09
N PRO A 16 8.54 -10.68 1.94
CA PRO A 16 7.49 -9.69 1.93
C PRO A 16 6.23 -10.15 2.65
N ILE A 17 5.95 -11.46 2.72
CA ILE A 17 4.80 -11.95 3.48
C ILE A 17 4.99 -11.63 4.97
N VAL A 18 6.19 -11.90 5.49
CA VAL A 18 6.54 -11.60 6.88
C VAL A 18 6.54 -10.10 7.12
N ASN A 19 7.31 -9.36 6.32
CA ASN A 19 7.53 -7.94 6.53
C ASN A 19 6.24 -7.11 6.42
N GLN A 20 5.33 -7.46 5.49
CA GLN A 20 4.03 -6.78 5.33
C GLN A 20 2.99 -7.10 6.44
N SER A 21 3.34 -7.96 7.40
CA SER A 21 2.49 -8.28 8.55
C SER A 21 2.98 -7.66 9.87
N LEU A 22 4.20 -7.12 9.87
CA LEU A 22 4.87 -6.64 11.08
C LEU A 22 4.11 -5.48 11.69
N ASP A 23 3.73 -4.49 10.88
CA ASP A 23 2.96 -3.33 11.31
C ASP A 23 1.67 -3.73 12.05
N ASN A 24 0.98 -4.74 11.54
CA ASN A 24 -0.23 -5.27 12.09
C ASN A 24 0.02 -5.94 13.46
N TYR A 25 1.08 -6.73 13.59
CA TYR A 25 1.49 -7.32 14.88
C TYR A 25 1.89 -6.24 15.90
N LEU A 26 2.71 -5.27 15.47
CA LEU A 26 3.23 -4.21 16.34
C LEU A 26 2.12 -3.30 16.87
N VAL A 27 1.12 -2.98 16.04
CA VAL A 27 -0.02 -2.11 16.41
C VAL A 27 -1.10 -2.87 17.18
N ASN A 28 -1.39 -4.14 16.86
CA ASN A 28 -2.51 -4.87 17.47
C ASN A 28 -2.12 -5.66 18.72
N ASP A 29 -0.95 -6.29 18.73
CA ASP A 29 -0.56 -7.27 19.75
C ASP A 29 0.53 -6.72 20.67
N LEU A 30 1.73 -6.42 20.13
CA LEU A 30 2.89 -6.06 20.96
C LEU A 30 2.71 -4.71 21.67
N LYS A 31 2.26 -3.68 20.93
CA LYS A 31 1.89 -2.36 21.48
C LYS A 31 2.96 -1.74 22.39
N LEU A 32 4.22 -1.71 21.93
CA LEU A 32 5.29 -1.00 22.63
C LEU A 32 4.91 0.49 22.79
N PRO A 33 4.78 1.02 24.02
CA PRO A 33 4.37 2.40 24.22
C PRO A 33 5.30 3.40 23.53
N GLY A 34 4.74 4.46 22.96
CA GLY A 34 5.49 5.53 22.33
C GLY A 34 5.55 5.39 20.80
N HIS A 35 6.69 5.78 20.23
CA HIS A 35 6.91 5.91 18.78
C HIS A 35 8.11 5.07 18.36
N GLY A 36 7.84 3.90 17.79
CA GLY A 36 8.84 3.02 17.18
C GLY A 36 8.99 3.27 15.69
N LEU A 37 10.16 2.99 15.13
CA LEU A 37 10.41 2.97 13.68
C LEU A 37 10.90 1.58 13.28
N ILE A 38 10.23 0.95 12.32
CA ILE A 38 10.79 -0.19 11.57
C ILE A 38 11.25 0.28 10.20
N MET A 39 12.33 -0.33 9.71
CA MET A 39 12.85 -0.08 8.38
C MET A 39 13.42 -1.38 7.79
N TYR A 40 12.85 -1.83 6.68
CA TYR A 40 13.17 -3.13 6.09
C TYR A 40 13.21 -3.08 4.56
N VAL A 41 13.73 -4.14 3.96
CA VAL A 41 13.81 -4.35 2.52
C VAL A 41 13.15 -5.69 2.20
N ASN A 42 12.56 -5.83 1.02
CA ASN A 42 11.97 -7.07 0.57
C ASN A 42 12.72 -7.64 -0.63
N GLN A 43 12.72 -8.96 -0.77
CA GLN A 43 12.98 -9.58 -2.07
C GLN A 43 11.91 -9.14 -3.10
N PRO A 44 12.16 -9.29 -4.41
CA PRO A 44 11.24 -8.89 -5.47
C PRO A 44 9.78 -9.31 -5.24
N ALA A 45 8.89 -8.34 -5.10
CA ALA A 45 7.48 -8.57 -4.81
C ALA A 45 6.58 -7.46 -5.34
N VAL A 46 5.37 -7.82 -5.76
CA VAL A 46 4.27 -6.87 -5.93
C VAL A 46 3.42 -6.90 -4.68
N ILE A 47 3.26 -5.74 -4.05
CA ILE A 47 2.38 -5.55 -2.90
C ILE A 47 1.11 -4.86 -3.35
N ILE A 48 -0.04 -5.52 -3.16
CA ILE A 48 -1.36 -4.97 -3.49
C ILE A 48 -2.14 -4.63 -2.23
N GLY A 49 -2.98 -3.60 -2.31
CA GLY A 49 -3.89 -3.22 -1.22
C GLY A 49 -4.99 -4.25 -0.99
N VAL A 50 -5.57 -4.25 0.20
CA VAL A 50 -6.57 -5.25 0.64
C VAL A 50 -7.76 -5.38 -0.33
N ASN A 51 -8.20 -4.27 -0.93
CA ASN A 51 -9.34 -4.22 -1.85
C ASN A 51 -8.96 -4.24 -3.33
N GLN A 52 -7.70 -4.44 -3.70
CA GLN A 52 -7.29 -4.44 -5.11
C GLN A 52 -7.51 -5.79 -5.79
N ASN A 53 -7.85 -5.76 -7.08
CA ASN A 53 -7.94 -6.96 -7.90
C ASN A 53 -6.56 -7.35 -8.44
N ALA A 54 -5.97 -8.44 -7.92
CA ALA A 54 -4.64 -8.90 -8.35
C ALA A 54 -4.53 -9.11 -9.87
N TYR A 55 -5.60 -9.59 -10.51
CA TYR A 55 -5.63 -9.89 -11.94
C TYR A 55 -5.73 -8.63 -12.82
N ALA A 56 -6.14 -7.49 -12.25
CA ALA A 56 -6.19 -6.20 -12.95
C ALA A 56 -4.90 -5.39 -12.73
N GLU A 57 -4.28 -5.52 -11.56
CA GLU A 57 -3.15 -4.69 -11.14
C GLU A 57 -1.78 -5.26 -11.51
N VAL A 58 -1.72 -6.56 -11.82
CA VAL A 58 -0.46 -7.29 -11.97
C VAL A 58 -0.42 -8.11 -13.25
N ASN A 59 0.69 -7.99 -13.98
CA ASN A 59 1.04 -8.90 -15.07
C ASN A 59 1.48 -10.25 -14.49
N LEU A 60 0.50 -11.10 -14.15
CA LEU A 60 0.75 -12.40 -13.50
C LEU A 60 1.69 -13.32 -14.31
N PRO A 61 1.62 -13.40 -15.66
CA PRO A 61 2.61 -14.13 -16.45
C PRO A 61 4.04 -13.63 -16.24
N TYR A 62 4.27 -12.32 -16.27
CA TYR A 62 5.59 -11.72 -16.04
C TYR A 62 6.07 -11.94 -14.59
N LEU A 63 5.17 -11.75 -13.62
CA LEU A 63 5.44 -12.01 -12.20
C LEU A 63 5.94 -13.44 -11.98
N LYS A 64 5.25 -14.43 -12.56
CA LYS A 64 5.61 -15.85 -12.46
C LYS A 64 6.94 -16.15 -13.17
N ALA A 65 7.14 -15.60 -14.37
CA ALA A 65 8.35 -15.85 -15.16
C ALA A 65 9.62 -15.29 -14.50
N ASN A 66 9.49 -14.20 -13.72
CA ASN A 66 10.60 -13.53 -13.03
C ASN A 66 10.69 -13.89 -11.54
N HIS A 67 9.95 -14.90 -11.06
CA HIS A 67 9.95 -15.33 -9.66
C HIS A 67 9.65 -14.19 -8.65
N ILE A 68 8.81 -13.23 -9.04
CA ILE A 68 8.37 -12.13 -8.19
C ILE A 68 7.21 -12.63 -7.32
N LYS A 69 7.22 -12.33 -6.02
CA LYS A 69 6.11 -12.70 -5.13
C LYS A 69 4.91 -11.76 -5.33
N LEU A 70 3.69 -12.26 -5.11
CA LEU A 70 2.50 -11.42 -4.94
C LEU A 70 2.09 -11.44 -3.47
N VAL A 71 1.97 -10.27 -2.84
CA VAL A 71 1.57 -10.15 -1.44
C VAL A 71 0.46 -9.12 -1.30
N ARG A 72 -0.62 -9.48 -0.60
CA ARG A 72 -1.69 -8.55 -0.24
C ARG A 72 -1.46 -8.03 1.17
N ARG A 73 -1.40 -6.71 1.33
CA ARG A 73 -1.31 -6.07 2.65
C ARG A 73 -2.70 -5.80 3.24
N THR A 74 -2.75 -5.52 4.54
CA THR A 74 -4.02 -5.26 5.26
C THR A 74 -4.57 -3.85 5.04
N SER A 75 -3.72 -2.91 4.63
CA SER A 75 -4.13 -1.54 4.31
C SER A 75 -4.66 -1.41 2.87
N GLY A 76 -5.47 -0.38 2.65
CA GLY A 76 -5.90 0.03 1.30
C GLY A 76 -4.77 0.67 0.50
N GLY A 77 -5.11 1.38 -0.58
CA GLY A 77 -4.11 2.01 -1.47
C GLY A 77 -3.75 1.15 -2.68
N GLY A 78 -2.90 1.72 -3.55
CA GLY A 78 -2.53 1.10 -4.83
C GLY A 78 -1.46 0.00 -4.72
N ALA A 79 -1.20 -0.63 -5.88
CA ALA A 79 -0.18 -1.65 -6.03
C ALA A 79 1.20 -0.99 -6.14
N VAL A 80 2.20 -1.61 -5.52
CA VAL A 80 3.59 -1.16 -5.55
C VAL A 80 4.52 -2.34 -5.80
N TYR A 81 5.64 -2.09 -6.48
CA TYR A 81 6.71 -3.07 -6.64
C TYR A 81 7.79 -2.80 -5.60
N HIS A 82 8.29 -3.86 -4.96
CA HIS A 82 9.41 -3.87 -4.05
C HIS A 82 10.52 -4.75 -4.61
N ASP A 83 11.76 -4.38 -4.32
CA ASP A 83 12.96 -5.19 -4.52
C ASP A 83 14.04 -4.76 -3.53
N PHE A 84 15.26 -5.26 -3.72
CA PHE A 84 16.41 -4.90 -2.89
C PHE A 84 16.85 -3.43 -3.01
N GLY A 85 16.36 -2.68 -4.00
CA GLY A 85 16.60 -1.26 -4.19
C GLY A 85 15.56 -0.35 -3.52
N ASN A 86 14.55 -0.92 -2.85
CA ASN A 86 13.49 -0.19 -2.19
C ASN A 86 13.46 -0.45 -0.68
N ILE A 87 13.51 0.64 0.09
CA ILE A 87 13.38 0.60 1.55
C ILE A 87 11.92 0.86 1.92
N ILE A 88 11.41 0.12 2.88
CA ILE A 88 10.12 0.40 3.51
C ILE A 88 10.40 0.94 4.90
N PHE A 89 9.73 2.01 5.28
CA PHE A 89 9.81 2.59 6.62
C PHE A 89 8.41 2.75 7.18
N GLU A 90 8.19 2.37 8.45
CA GLU A 90 6.90 2.50 9.12
C GLU A 90 7.11 2.97 10.56
N ASN A 91 6.44 4.08 10.88
CA ASN A 91 6.36 4.63 12.23
C ASN A 91 5.20 3.95 12.95
N ILE A 92 5.48 3.27 14.05
CA ILE A 92 4.51 2.59 14.89
C ILE A 92 4.24 3.48 16.10
N VAL A 93 3.03 4.04 16.16
CA VAL A 93 2.61 4.97 17.22
C VAL A 93 1.52 4.29 18.03
N ILE A 94 1.75 4.16 19.35
CA ILE A 94 0.86 3.43 20.25
C ILE A 94 0.23 4.39 21.28
N ASN A 95 -1.10 4.33 21.41
CA ASN A 95 -1.92 5.12 22.35
C ASN A 95 -1.85 6.65 22.16
N ASP A 96 -1.47 7.11 20.97
CA ASP A 96 -1.45 8.49 20.55
C ASP A 96 -1.91 8.55 19.09
N ASP A 97 -2.88 9.41 18.78
CA ASP A 97 -3.44 9.60 17.45
C ASP A 97 -3.40 11.06 16.95
N GLU A 98 -2.62 11.93 17.60
CA GLU A 98 -2.54 13.36 17.29
C GLU A 98 -2.15 13.62 15.82
N HIS A 99 -1.16 12.90 15.30
CA HIS A 99 -0.64 13.07 13.94
C HIS A 99 -1.23 12.09 12.92
N PHE A 100 -2.31 11.36 13.25
CA PHE A 100 -2.93 10.47 12.29
C PHE A 100 -3.53 11.24 11.10
N GLY A 101 -3.12 10.87 9.89
CA GLY A 101 -3.51 11.55 8.65
C GLY A 101 -2.59 12.71 8.24
N ASP A 102 -1.66 13.12 9.11
CA ASP A 102 -0.62 14.10 8.78
C ASP A 102 0.61 13.39 8.20
N PHE A 103 0.59 13.14 6.90
CA PHE A 103 1.73 12.55 6.19
C PHE A 103 2.99 13.43 6.26
N ASN A 104 2.84 14.75 6.37
CA ASN A 104 3.97 15.67 6.39
C ASN A 104 4.80 15.49 7.67
N TYR A 105 4.14 15.26 8.82
CA TYR A 105 4.81 14.95 10.08
C TYR A 105 5.82 13.80 9.95
N PHE A 106 5.45 12.73 9.24
CA PHE A 106 6.30 11.55 9.05
C PHE A 106 7.27 11.66 7.87
N ALA A 107 6.92 12.42 6.83
CA ALA A 107 7.77 12.61 5.66
C ALA A 107 8.91 13.60 5.91
N GLN A 108 8.68 14.65 6.70
CA GLN A 108 9.64 15.73 6.87
C GLN A 108 10.99 15.27 7.44
N PRO A 109 11.07 14.36 8.43
CA PRO A 109 12.36 13.81 8.89
C PRO A 109 13.13 13.08 7.79
N ILE A 110 12.44 12.32 6.92
CA ILE A 110 13.04 11.65 5.77
C ILE A 110 13.57 12.68 4.78
N ILE A 111 12.76 13.70 4.44
CA ILE A 111 13.16 14.77 3.52
C ILE A 111 14.38 15.53 4.03
N ASN A 112 14.41 15.91 5.31
CA ASN A 112 15.54 16.59 5.92
C ASN A 112 16.82 15.74 5.84
N ALA A 113 16.72 14.45 6.15
CA ALA A 113 17.85 13.53 6.02
C ALA A 113 18.35 13.41 4.57
N LEU A 114 17.44 13.37 3.59
CA LEU A 114 17.78 13.35 2.16
C LEU A 114 18.45 14.65 1.71
N HIS A 115 18.01 15.81 2.20
CA HIS A 115 18.63 17.10 1.94
C HIS A 115 20.08 17.13 2.43
N ASP A 116 20.32 16.66 3.66
CA ASP A 116 21.68 16.55 4.21
C ASP A 116 22.59 15.65 3.34
N MET A 117 22.00 14.60 2.77
CA MET A 117 22.67 13.66 1.87
C MET A 117 22.82 14.20 0.42
N GLY A 118 22.19 15.33 0.08
CA GLY A 118 22.39 16.03 -1.19
C GLY A 118 21.15 16.18 -2.08
N ALA A 119 20.06 15.47 -1.80
CA ALA A 119 18.84 15.54 -2.60
C ALA A 119 17.97 16.73 -2.18
N THR A 120 18.49 17.96 -2.33
CA THR A 120 17.88 19.20 -1.81
C THR A 120 16.51 19.56 -2.37
N ASP A 121 16.15 18.99 -3.52
CA ASP A 121 14.86 19.25 -4.19
C ASP A 121 13.77 18.26 -3.76
N ALA A 122 14.08 17.34 -2.83
CA ALA A 122 13.10 16.41 -2.29
C ALA A 122 12.03 17.16 -1.48
N GLN A 123 10.75 16.90 -1.74
CA GLN A 123 9.64 17.55 -1.04
C GLN A 123 8.38 16.68 -1.03
N MET A 124 7.45 17.00 -0.13
CA MET A 124 6.09 16.46 -0.19
C MET A 124 5.32 17.06 -1.35
N ARG A 125 4.49 16.24 -2.02
CA ARG A 125 3.53 16.71 -3.03
C ARG A 125 2.20 16.00 -2.89
N GLY A 126 1.12 16.78 -2.93
CA GLY A 126 -0.23 16.25 -2.76
C GLY A 126 -0.43 15.72 -1.34
N ARG A 127 -1.15 14.60 -1.22
CA ARG A 127 -1.56 14.07 0.08
C ARG A 127 -0.47 13.25 0.78
N ASN A 128 0.22 12.39 0.04
CA ASN A 128 1.02 11.29 0.61
C ASN A 128 2.23 10.87 -0.25
N ASP A 129 2.63 11.69 -1.22
CA ASP A 129 3.78 11.38 -2.10
C ASP A 129 4.96 12.28 -1.76
N MET A 130 6.18 11.74 -1.80
CA MET A 130 7.41 12.54 -1.86
C MET A 130 8.00 12.50 -3.27
N VAL A 131 8.48 13.65 -3.73
CA VAL A 131 8.95 13.88 -5.10
C VAL A 131 10.28 14.62 -5.13
N ILE A 132 11.06 14.38 -6.19
CA ILE A 132 12.19 15.23 -6.59
C ILE A 132 11.83 15.79 -7.97
N GLY A 133 11.71 17.11 -8.07
CA GLY A 133 11.06 17.75 -9.22
C GLY A 133 9.63 17.23 -9.39
N ASP A 134 9.33 16.67 -10.57
CA ASP A 134 8.01 16.09 -10.86
C ASP A 134 7.91 14.58 -10.66
N GLN A 135 9.00 13.93 -10.25
CA GLN A 135 9.10 12.48 -10.17
C GLN A 135 8.96 12.01 -8.71
N LYS A 136 8.02 11.10 -8.47
CA LYS A 136 7.76 10.46 -7.19
C LYS A 136 8.86 9.46 -6.85
N PHE A 137 9.42 9.54 -5.65
CA PHE A 137 10.36 8.56 -5.13
C PHE A 137 9.83 7.79 -3.91
N SER A 138 8.69 8.22 -3.35
CA SER A 138 8.03 7.58 -2.21
C SER A 138 6.53 7.78 -2.26
N GLY A 139 5.78 6.75 -1.90
CA GLY A 139 4.36 6.86 -1.55
C GLY A 139 4.11 6.34 -0.15
N MET A 140 3.30 7.08 0.62
CA MET A 140 3.01 6.76 2.00
C MET A 140 1.56 6.30 2.21
N THR A 141 1.33 5.52 3.24
CA THR A 141 0.02 5.08 3.70
C THR A 141 -0.01 5.07 5.23
N MET A 142 -1.21 5.03 5.79
CA MET A 142 -1.41 4.82 7.22
C MET A 142 -2.57 3.85 7.42
N PHE A 143 -2.51 3.07 8.49
CA PHE A 143 -3.68 2.37 9.03
C PHE A 143 -3.75 2.56 10.54
N LYS A 144 -4.96 2.55 11.10
CA LYS A 144 -5.23 2.87 12.50
C LYS A 144 -6.11 1.82 13.16
N VAL A 145 -5.83 1.54 14.42
CA VAL A 145 -6.61 0.69 15.33
C VAL A 145 -6.76 1.41 16.66
N GLY A 146 -7.99 1.84 17.00
CA GLY A 146 -8.21 2.64 18.20
C GLY A 146 -7.40 3.93 18.15
N LYS A 147 -6.56 4.18 19.16
CA LYS A 147 -5.61 5.32 19.21
C LYS A 147 -4.19 4.95 18.79
N SER A 148 -3.99 3.82 18.12
CA SER A 148 -2.68 3.37 17.66
C SER A 148 -2.68 3.24 16.15
N TYR A 149 -1.55 3.50 15.49
CA TYR A 149 -1.47 3.44 14.03
C TYR A 149 -0.05 3.15 13.54
N ALA A 150 0.04 2.65 12.31
CA ALA A 150 1.28 2.64 11.56
C ALA A 150 1.21 3.71 10.46
N ALA A 151 2.29 4.47 10.29
CA ALA A 151 2.43 5.49 9.26
C ALA A 151 3.77 5.35 8.54
N GLY A 152 3.74 5.04 7.25
CA GLY A 152 4.94 4.65 6.54
C GLY A 152 4.81 4.72 5.04
N GLY A 153 5.87 4.31 4.34
CA GLY A 153 5.90 4.30 2.89
C GLY A 153 7.11 3.59 2.33
N THR A 154 7.21 3.64 1.01
CA THR A 154 8.38 3.15 0.28
C THR A 154 9.40 4.27 0.09
N LEU A 155 10.65 3.92 -0.12
CA LEU A 155 11.73 4.84 -0.45
C LEU A 155 12.56 4.19 -1.56
N MET A 156 12.28 4.60 -2.80
CA MET A 156 12.93 4.09 -4.00
C MET A 156 14.37 4.62 -4.03
N PHE A 157 15.31 3.86 -3.48
CA PHE A 157 16.72 4.22 -3.46
C PHE A 157 17.37 3.89 -4.81
N ASP A 158 17.27 2.62 -5.23
CA ASP A 158 17.85 2.09 -6.47
C ASP A 158 17.01 0.92 -7.01
N LEU A 159 15.68 1.07 -6.98
CA LEU A 159 14.71 0.08 -7.44
C LEU A 159 14.76 -0.11 -8.96
N ASP A 160 14.57 -1.35 -9.42
CA ASP A 160 14.48 -1.71 -10.83
C ASP A 160 13.17 -1.20 -11.44
N MET A 161 13.28 -0.04 -12.10
CA MET A 161 12.14 0.65 -12.72
C MET A 161 11.58 -0.09 -13.93
N ASP A 162 12.40 -0.89 -14.61
CA ASP A 162 11.95 -1.65 -15.77
C ASP A 162 11.11 -2.85 -15.32
N VAL A 163 11.55 -3.56 -14.28
CA VAL A 163 10.75 -4.63 -13.67
C VAL A 163 9.44 -4.07 -13.10
N ALA A 164 9.49 -2.95 -12.38
CA ALA A 164 8.30 -2.29 -11.85
C ALA A 164 7.27 -1.95 -12.94
N THR A 165 7.75 -1.41 -14.07
CA THR A 165 6.89 -1.03 -15.19
C THR A 165 6.28 -2.24 -15.90
N ASN A 166 7.01 -3.35 -16.00
CA ASN A 166 6.52 -4.56 -16.67
C ASN A 166 5.59 -5.41 -15.80
N VAL A 167 5.80 -5.41 -14.47
CA VAL A 167 5.02 -6.23 -13.55
C VAL A 167 3.71 -5.57 -13.12
N LEU A 168 3.67 -4.23 -13.03
CA LEU A 168 2.47 -3.48 -12.66
C LEU A 168 1.65 -3.11 -13.89
N THR A 169 0.34 -3.30 -13.84
CA THR A 169 -0.59 -2.96 -14.92
C THR A 169 -1.64 -1.94 -14.46
N PRO A 170 -1.23 -0.72 -14.05
CA PRO A 170 -2.19 0.26 -13.55
C PRO A 170 -3.22 0.62 -14.63
N GLU A 171 -4.47 0.79 -14.21
CA GLU A 171 -5.56 1.13 -15.13
C GLU A 171 -5.29 2.42 -15.92
N LYS A 172 -5.66 2.41 -17.20
CA LYS A 172 -5.42 3.55 -18.12
C LYS A 172 -6.13 4.83 -17.67
N ASP A 173 -7.32 4.71 -17.09
CA ASP A 173 -8.10 5.86 -16.61
C ASP A 173 -7.43 6.55 -15.41
N LYS A 174 -6.72 5.79 -14.57
CA LYS A 174 -5.88 6.32 -13.48
C LYS A 174 -4.64 7.05 -14.01
N LEU A 175 -4.17 6.72 -15.21
CA LEU A 175 -3.10 7.45 -15.89
C LEU A 175 -3.64 8.75 -16.51
N ALA A 176 -4.82 8.69 -17.13
CA ALA A 176 -5.50 9.81 -17.76
C ALA A 176 -5.99 10.87 -16.76
N SER A 177 -6.57 10.47 -15.61
CA SER A 177 -7.05 11.39 -14.55
C SER A 177 -5.95 12.25 -13.95
N LYS A 178 -4.71 11.77 -14.03
CA LYS A 178 -3.51 12.47 -13.60
C LYS A 178 -2.75 13.13 -14.77
N GLY A 179 -3.31 13.13 -15.98
CA GLY A 179 -2.83 13.85 -17.16
C GLY A 179 -1.62 13.23 -17.88
N VAL A 180 -1.36 11.92 -17.76
CA VAL A 180 -0.08 11.31 -18.19
C VAL A 180 -0.27 10.15 -19.17
N LYS A 181 0.64 10.05 -20.15
CA LYS A 181 0.67 8.99 -21.18
C LYS A 181 1.48 7.74 -20.82
N SER A 182 2.40 7.79 -19.84
CA SER A 182 3.30 6.68 -19.44
C SER A 182 3.71 6.74 -17.96
N VAL A 183 3.96 5.59 -17.33
CA VAL A 183 4.39 5.46 -15.92
C VAL A 183 5.86 5.89 -15.71
N HIS A 184 6.73 5.69 -16.71
CA HIS A 184 8.16 6.03 -16.63
C HIS A 184 8.44 7.50 -16.31
N SER A 185 7.55 8.42 -16.69
CA SER A 185 7.73 9.85 -16.42
C SER A 185 7.33 10.26 -14.99
N ARG A 186 6.80 9.34 -14.16
CA ARG A 186 6.20 9.66 -12.86
C ARG A 186 7.04 9.26 -11.66
N VAL A 187 7.98 8.32 -11.78
CA VAL A 187 8.76 7.82 -10.64
C VAL A 187 10.25 7.98 -10.85
N THR A 188 11.01 8.08 -9.76
CA THR A 188 12.47 8.10 -9.79
C THR A 188 13.06 7.43 -8.56
N ASN A 189 14.31 6.99 -8.71
CA ASN A 189 15.18 6.62 -7.60
C ASN A 189 15.82 7.87 -6.99
N VAL A 190 16.10 7.82 -5.69
CA VAL A 190 16.77 8.91 -4.96
C VAL A 190 18.27 8.91 -5.20
N LYS A 191 18.89 7.73 -5.40
CA LYS A 191 20.35 7.57 -5.53
C LYS A 191 21.01 8.58 -6.47
N PRO A 192 20.51 8.86 -7.70
CA PRO A 192 21.15 9.84 -8.60
C PRO A 192 21.21 11.28 -8.07
N PHE A 193 20.35 11.65 -7.12
CA PHE A 193 20.26 13.00 -6.55
C PHE A 193 21.09 13.19 -5.29
N LEU A 194 21.73 12.14 -4.77
CA LEU A 194 22.57 12.23 -3.59
C LEU A 194 23.98 12.71 -3.92
N LYS A 195 24.74 13.15 -2.91
CA LYS A 195 26.18 13.43 -3.07
C LYS A 195 26.94 12.16 -3.50
N PRO A 196 28.05 12.27 -4.27
CA PRO A 196 28.82 11.11 -4.76
C PRO A 196 29.23 10.08 -3.72
N THR A 197 29.43 10.50 -2.46
CA THR A 197 29.73 9.57 -1.35
C THR A 197 28.58 8.61 -1.07
N TYR A 198 27.34 9.08 -1.10
CA TYR A 198 26.15 8.26 -0.82
C TYR A 198 25.68 7.49 -2.07
N GLN A 199 25.99 7.98 -3.27
CA GLN A 199 25.70 7.26 -4.53
C GLN A 199 26.44 5.91 -4.64
N LYS A 200 27.53 5.72 -3.89
CA LYS A 200 28.32 4.49 -3.88
C LYS A 200 27.80 3.44 -2.91
N LEU A 201 26.80 3.79 -2.08
CA LEU A 201 26.22 2.88 -1.11
C LEU A 201 25.30 1.88 -1.82
N ASP A 202 25.24 0.69 -1.25
CA ASP A 202 24.12 -0.21 -1.45
C ASP A 202 22.94 0.22 -0.57
N THR A 203 21.82 -0.49 -0.69
CA THR A 203 20.59 -0.16 0.02
C THR A 203 20.77 -0.22 1.53
N GLU A 204 21.52 -1.19 2.05
CA GLU A 204 21.76 -1.33 3.50
C GLU A 204 22.64 -0.20 4.04
N GLY A 205 23.72 0.17 3.32
CA GLY A 205 24.53 1.32 3.69
C GLY A 205 23.76 2.64 3.63
N PHE A 206 22.87 2.80 2.64
CA PHE A 206 21.99 3.97 2.57
C PHE A 206 20.96 3.98 3.72
N LYS A 207 20.38 2.83 4.05
CA LYS A 207 19.47 2.63 5.21
C LYS A 207 20.13 3.05 6.52
N GLU A 208 21.38 2.61 6.74
CA GLU A 208 22.17 2.98 7.92
C GLU A 208 22.36 4.50 7.99
N GLN A 209 22.79 5.12 6.89
CA GLN A 209 22.97 6.58 6.82
C GLN A 209 21.68 7.35 7.08
N LEU A 210 20.55 6.83 6.64
CA LEU A 210 19.25 7.41 6.90
C LEU A 210 18.88 7.31 8.39
N LEU A 211 19.04 6.14 9.01
CA LEU A 211 18.76 5.94 10.44
C LEU A 211 19.59 6.85 11.33
N LEU A 212 20.90 6.99 11.06
CA LEU A 212 21.76 7.91 11.82
C LEU A 212 21.23 9.36 11.84
N ARG A 213 20.66 9.82 10.72
CA ARG A 213 20.07 11.16 10.61
C ARG A 213 18.71 11.26 11.28
N LEU A 214 17.84 10.26 11.10
CA LEU A 214 16.52 10.23 11.72
C LEU A 214 16.58 10.22 13.25
N PHE A 215 17.58 9.54 13.82
CA PHE A 215 17.81 9.49 15.27
C PHE A 215 18.78 10.56 15.78
N ASN A 216 19.38 11.35 14.89
CA ASN A 216 20.37 12.39 15.22
C ASN A 216 21.55 11.84 16.05
N VAL A 217 22.12 10.73 15.60
CA VAL A 217 23.26 10.03 16.24
C VAL A 217 24.41 9.81 15.27
N LYS A 218 25.58 9.46 15.80
CA LYS A 218 26.79 9.19 14.99
C LYS A 218 27.07 7.70 14.80
N SER A 219 26.50 6.85 15.64
CA SER A 219 26.66 5.40 15.59
C SER A 219 25.30 4.72 15.72
N MET A 220 25.12 3.60 15.02
CA MET A 220 23.93 2.75 15.17
C MET A 220 23.77 2.21 16.60
N ALA A 221 24.88 2.07 17.33
CA ALA A 221 24.88 1.63 18.73
C ALA A 221 24.26 2.66 19.69
N ASP A 222 24.12 3.92 19.26
CA ASP A 222 23.53 4.99 20.06
C ASP A 222 22.00 5.06 19.90
N ILE A 223 21.41 4.23 19.03
CA ILE A 223 19.96 4.19 18.79
C ILE A 223 19.33 3.24 19.83
N GLU A 224 18.42 3.77 20.65
CA GLU A 224 17.56 2.94 21.48
C GLU A 224 16.81 1.94 20.60
N THR A 225 17.06 0.65 20.79
CA THR A 225 16.59 -0.41 19.91
C THR A 225 15.85 -1.49 20.69
N TYR A 226 14.62 -1.79 20.26
CA TYR A 226 13.91 -3.00 20.65
C TYR A 226 14.19 -4.09 19.62
N HIS A 227 14.75 -5.21 20.05
CA HIS A 227 14.96 -6.37 19.18
C HIS A 227 13.80 -7.35 19.32
N LEU A 228 13.14 -7.68 18.20
CA LEU A 228 12.11 -8.71 18.21
C LEU A 228 12.69 -10.02 18.72
N ASN A 229 12.08 -10.56 19.76
CA ASN A 229 12.54 -11.77 20.45
C ASN A 229 11.79 -13.02 19.95
N ASP A 230 12.15 -14.20 20.45
CA ASP A 230 11.56 -15.47 20.01
C ASP A 230 10.04 -15.56 20.24
N HIS A 231 9.52 -14.94 21.31
CA HIS A 231 8.08 -14.85 21.55
C HIS A 231 7.40 -13.99 20.48
N ASP A 232 8.01 -12.85 20.12
CA ASP A 232 7.45 -11.97 19.09
C ASP A 232 7.37 -12.69 17.75
N TRP A 233 8.47 -13.37 17.36
CA TRP A 233 8.53 -14.17 16.16
C TRP A 233 7.53 -15.33 16.16
N SER A 234 7.28 -15.97 17.31
CA SER A 234 6.27 -17.01 17.41
C SER A 234 4.87 -16.49 17.10
N ILE A 235 4.52 -15.29 17.58
CA ILE A 235 3.20 -14.70 17.28
C ILE A 235 3.14 -14.29 15.81
N ILE A 236 4.19 -13.67 15.29
CA ILE A 236 4.26 -13.29 13.87
C ILE A 236 4.03 -14.53 12.99
N ASP A 237 4.73 -15.64 13.25
CA ASP A 237 4.58 -16.88 12.48
C ASP A 237 3.14 -17.44 12.57
N GLU A 238 2.53 -17.42 13.76
CA GLU A 238 1.12 -17.85 13.95
C GLU A 238 0.15 -16.98 13.15
N ARG A 239 0.35 -15.65 13.13
CA ARG A 239 -0.51 -14.72 12.38
C ARG A 239 -0.42 -14.96 10.88
N LEU A 240 0.76 -15.30 10.38
CA LEU A 240 1.02 -15.54 8.96
C LEU A 240 0.31 -16.80 8.46
N GLN A 241 0.32 -17.85 9.29
CA GLN A 241 -0.12 -19.19 8.94
C GLN A 241 -1.60 -19.25 8.52
N GLY A 242 -1.86 -19.81 7.35
CA GLY A 242 -3.21 -20.11 6.88
C GLY A 242 -4.00 -18.89 6.42
N LYS A 243 -3.38 -17.71 6.38
CA LYS A 243 -3.97 -16.50 5.80
C LYS A 243 -2.99 -15.81 4.87
N TYR A 244 -1.96 -15.15 5.39
CA TYR A 244 -1.08 -14.28 4.60
C TYR A 244 -0.18 -15.05 3.62
N ASP A 245 0.06 -16.32 3.91
CA ASP A 245 0.79 -17.26 3.07
C ASP A 245 -0.06 -17.96 2.01
N THR A 246 -1.36 -17.67 1.93
CA THR A 246 -2.29 -18.36 1.03
C THR A 246 -2.54 -17.63 -0.29
N ASP A 247 -2.81 -18.39 -1.35
CA ASP A 247 -3.25 -17.81 -2.63
C ASP A 247 -4.64 -17.17 -2.50
N GLU A 248 -5.51 -17.70 -1.64
CA GLU A 248 -6.85 -17.13 -1.39
C GLU A 248 -6.75 -15.70 -0.84
N TRP A 249 -5.78 -15.43 0.02
CA TRP A 249 -5.52 -14.05 0.48
C TRP A 249 -4.83 -13.22 -0.60
N ASN A 250 -3.72 -13.69 -1.17
CA ASN A 250 -2.88 -12.84 -2.03
C ASN A 250 -3.52 -12.60 -3.41
N TYR A 251 -4.03 -13.64 -4.06
CA TYR A 251 -4.65 -13.52 -5.38
C TYR A 251 -6.15 -13.21 -5.27
N GLY A 252 -6.81 -13.72 -4.23
CA GLY A 252 -8.27 -13.68 -4.13
C GLY A 252 -8.93 -14.67 -5.09
N LYS A 253 -10.25 -14.57 -5.19
CA LYS A 253 -11.05 -15.34 -6.17
C LYS A 253 -11.37 -14.45 -7.36
N ASN A 254 -11.25 -15.01 -8.56
CA ASN A 254 -11.80 -14.42 -9.77
C ASN A 254 -12.83 -15.40 -10.37
N PRO A 255 -14.09 -15.37 -9.90
CA PRO A 255 -15.10 -16.34 -10.29
C PRO A 255 -15.60 -16.20 -11.74
N GLY A 256 -15.03 -15.29 -12.54
CA GLY A 256 -15.44 -15.09 -13.93
C GLY A 256 -16.72 -14.26 -14.05
N PHE A 257 -16.65 -13.01 -13.60
CA PHE A 257 -17.75 -12.05 -13.74
C PHE A 257 -18.00 -11.64 -15.19
N ASP A 258 -19.25 -11.30 -15.51
CA ASP A 258 -19.66 -10.93 -16.88
C ASP A 258 -19.40 -9.45 -17.20
N TYR A 259 -19.42 -8.59 -16.17
CA TYR A 259 -19.32 -7.15 -16.30
C TYR A 259 -18.22 -6.60 -15.40
N TYR A 260 -17.56 -5.55 -15.91
CA TYR A 260 -16.56 -4.78 -15.21
C TYR A 260 -16.80 -3.28 -15.45
N VAL A 261 -16.64 -2.49 -14.40
CA VAL A 261 -16.61 -1.03 -14.45
C VAL A 261 -15.54 -0.52 -13.50
N SER A 262 -14.90 0.59 -13.86
CA SER A 262 -13.94 1.27 -13.00
C SER A 262 -13.94 2.76 -13.28
N LYS A 263 -13.75 3.56 -12.23
CA LYS A 263 -13.63 5.02 -12.34
C LYS A 263 -12.86 5.60 -11.17
N HIS A 264 -12.08 6.64 -11.45
CA HIS A 264 -11.29 7.34 -10.44
C HIS A 264 -12.09 8.50 -9.81
N TYR A 265 -12.03 8.60 -8.48
CA TYR A 265 -12.63 9.64 -7.66
C TYR A 265 -11.62 10.18 -6.63
N ASP A 266 -12.00 11.20 -5.86
CA ASP A 266 -11.16 11.79 -4.80
C ASP A 266 -10.79 10.78 -3.70
N ILE A 267 -11.64 9.76 -3.49
CA ILE A 267 -11.40 8.67 -2.54
C ILE A 267 -10.44 7.60 -3.07
N GLY A 268 -10.10 7.64 -4.36
CA GLY A 268 -9.41 6.58 -5.10
C GLY A 268 -10.25 6.04 -6.26
N THR A 269 -9.68 5.08 -6.97
CA THR A 269 -10.37 4.28 -7.98
C THR A 269 -11.32 3.31 -7.31
N VAL A 270 -12.57 3.30 -7.77
CA VAL A 270 -13.60 2.32 -7.40
C VAL A 270 -13.97 1.53 -8.64
N SER A 271 -14.04 0.21 -8.49
CA SER A 271 -14.39 -0.72 -9.55
C SER A 271 -15.32 -1.81 -9.04
N PHE A 272 -16.16 -2.32 -9.95
CA PHE A 272 -17.05 -3.44 -9.68
C PHE A 272 -16.88 -4.51 -10.72
N ASN A 273 -16.73 -5.75 -10.26
CA ASN A 273 -16.94 -6.94 -11.08
C ASN A 273 -18.29 -7.53 -10.68
N PHE A 274 -19.17 -7.80 -11.64
CA PHE A 274 -20.49 -8.35 -11.31
C PHE A 274 -21.10 -9.16 -12.46
N SER A 275 -22.06 -10.00 -12.12
CA SER A 275 -22.86 -10.80 -13.06
C SER A 275 -24.34 -10.55 -12.86
N LEU A 276 -25.13 -10.75 -13.92
CA LEU A 276 -26.57 -10.55 -13.90
C LEU A 276 -27.31 -11.85 -14.19
N LYS A 277 -28.30 -12.20 -13.37
CA LYS A 277 -29.27 -13.27 -13.66
C LYS A 277 -30.62 -12.64 -13.97
N GLY A 278 -30.99 -12.61 -15.25
CA GLY A 278 -32.09 -11.77 -15.73
C GLY A 278 -31.71 -10.29 -15.60
N ASN A 279 -32.53 -9.50 -14.91
CA ASN A 279 -32.23 -8.09 -14.63
C ASN A 279 -31.84 -7.85 -13.16
N LYS A 280 -31.23 -8.84 -12.49
CA LYS A 280 -30.81 -8.72 -11.09
C LYS A 280 -29.32 -9.04 -10.95
N ILE A 281 -28.64 -8.35 -10.05
CA ILE A 281 -27.25 -8.64 -9.68
C ILE A 281 -27.22 -10.00 -8.99
N SER A 282 -26.56 -10.99 -9.60
CA SER A 282 -26.42 -12.32 -8.99
C SER A 282 -25.21 -12.39 -8.07
N ASP A 283 -24.11 -11.81 -8.52
CA ASP A 283 -22.81 -11.83 -7.88
C ASP A 283 -22.14 -10.48 -8.11
N ILE A 284 -21.46 -9.95 -7.10
CA ILE A 284 -20.77 -8.67 -7.18
C ILE A 284 -19.55 -8.67 -6.26
N LYS A 285 -18.48 -8.02 -6.70
CA LYS A 285 -17.30 -7.72 -5.90
C LYS A 285 -16.87 -6.29 -6.16
N LEU A 286 -16.60 -5.57 -5.08
CA LEU A 286 -16.09 -4.21 -5.09
C LEU A 286 -14.57 -4.27 -4.94
N TYR A 287 -13.87 -3.59 -5.84
CA TYR A 287 -12.42 -3.46 -5.80
C TYR A 287 -12.00 -1.99 -5.91
N GLY A 288 -10.78 -1.68 -5.52
CA GLY A 288 -10.20 -0.36 -5.72
C GLY A 288 -8.92 -0.12 -4.94
N ASP A 289 -8.35 1.07 -5.15
CA ASP A 289 -7.16 1.56 -4.46
C ASP A 289 -7.47 2.61 -3.39
N PHE A 290 -8.74 2.77 -3.02
CA PHE A 290 -9.18 3.62 -1.93
C PHE A 290 -8.64 3.14 -0.58
N ILE A 291 -8.61 4.05 0.39
CA ILE A 291 -8.19 3.77 1.77
C ILE A 291 -9.40 3.95 2.68
N THR A 292 -9.82 2.87 3.34
CA THR A 292 -10.96 2.83 4.26
C THR A 292 -10.62 1.97 5.47
N GLY A 293 -11.14 2.34 6.64
CA GLY A 293 -11.10 1.51 7.86
C GLY A 293 -12.35 0.66 8.05
N GLY A 294 -13.36 0.80 7.18
CA GLY A 294 -14.61 0.05 7.26
C GLY A 294 -14.61 -1.22 6.40
N ASN A 295 -15.79 -1.83 6.28
CA ASN A 295 -15.98 -3.11 5.58
C ASN A 295 -16.75 -2.91 4.27
N VAL A 296 -16.08 -3.03 3.13
CA VAL A 296 -16.69 -2.87 1.81
C VAL A 296 -17.71 -3.96 1.46
N ASP A 297 -17.66 -5.13 2.12
CA ASP A 297 -18.61 -6.23 1.88
C ASP A 297 -20.05 -5.83 2.20
N VAL A 298 -20.27 -4.79 3.02
CA VAL A 298 -21.62 -4.28 3.31
C VAL A 298 -22.28 -3.70 2.06
N ILE A 299 -21.48 -3.08 1.18
CA ILE A 299 -21.94 -2.49 -0.08
C ILE A 299 -22.25 -3.60 -1.08
N GLU A 300 -21.39 -4.62 -1.16
CA GLU A 300 -21.62 -5.80 -2.01
C GLU A 300 -22.91 -6.52 -1.62
N LYS A 301 -23.12 -6.75 -0.32
CA LYS A 301 -24.33 -7.38 0.22
C LYS A 301 -25.59 -6.56 -0.04
N ALA A 302 -25.51 -5.24 0.04
CA ALA A 302 -26.64 -4.36 -0.26
C ALA A 302 -27.06 -4.45 -1.73
N LEU A 303 -26.10 -4.64 -2.65
CA LEU A 303 -26.35 -4.72 -4.09
C LEU A 303 -26.74 -6.12 -4.57
N ALA A 304 -26.37 -7.18 -3.85
CA ALA A 304 -26.70 -8.55 -4.22
C ALA A 304 -28.23 -8.77 -4.31
N GLY A 305 -28.69 -9.28 -5.45
CA GLY A 305 -30.11 -9.54 -5.73
C GLY A 305 -30.94 -8.32 -6.13
N VAL A 306 -30.33 -7.12 -6.14
CA VAL A 306 -31.01 -5.87 -6.52
C VAL A 306 -31.29 -5.86 -8.02
N THR A 307 -32.46 -5.32 -8.39
CA THR A 307 -32.82 -5.09 -9.79
C THR A 307 -31.87 -4.06 -10.40
N PHE A 308 -31.34 -4.34 -11.58
CA PHE A 308 -30.35 -3.52 -12.25
C PHE A 308 -30.98 -2.29 -12.93
N GLU A 309 -31.65 -1.47 -12.14
CA GLU A 309 -32.22 -0.17 -12.50
C GLU A 309 -31.71 0.90 -11.54
N ARG A 310 -31.44 2.10 -12.05
CA ARG A 310 -30.84 3.21 -11.27
C ARG A 310 -31.53 3.44 -9.93
N LYS A 311 -32.86 3.51 -9.92
CA LYS A 311 -33.67 3.79 -8.71
C LYS A 311 -33.46 2.74 -7.61
N ASP A 312 -33.35 1.46 -8.01
CA ASP A 312 -33.25 0.33 -7.09
C ASP A 312 -31.82 0.22 -6.54
N LEU A 313 -30.81 0.48 -7.39
CA LEU A 313 -29.41 0.58 -6.99
C LEU A 313 -29.19 1.72 -5.99
N VAL A 314 -29.69 2.92 -6.29
CA VAL A 314 -29.60 4.09 -5.38
C VAL A 314 -30.30 3.79 -4.07
N HIS A 315 -31.51 3.20 -4.11
CA HIS A 315 -32.23 2.83 -2.91
C HIS A 315 -31.41 1.86 -2.05
N ALA A 316 -30.90 0.77 -2.62
CA ALA A 316 -30.09 -0.20 -1.88
C ALA A 316 -28.83 0.42 -1.26
N LEU A 317 -28.10 1.23 -2.03
CA LEU A 317 -26.91 1.93 -1.59
C LEU A 317 -27.19 2.97 -0.49
N SER A 318 -28.36 3.60 -0.50
CA SER A 318 -28.77 4.55 0.54
C SER A 318 -29.04 3.89 1.91
N GLN A 319 -29.16 2.56 1.96
CA GLN A 319 -29.41 1.82 3.20
C GLN A 319 -28.13 1.44 3.96
N VAL A 320 -26.95 1.78 3.42
CA VAL A 320 -25.66 1.47 4.03
C VAL A 320 -24.83 2.73 4.25
N ASP A 321 -23.97 2.70 5.26
CA ASP A 321 -23.01 3.77 5.52
C ASP A 321 -21.84 3.69 4.52
N ILE A 322 -22.02 4.26 3.32
CA ILE A 322 -20.98 4.32 2.30
C ILE A 322 -19.76 5.10 2.81
N LYS A 323 -19.98 6.19 3.54
CA LYS A 323 -18.90 7.07 4.03
C LYS A 323 -17.98 6.35 5.00
N GLY A 324 -18.55 5.59 5.94
CA GLY A 324 -17.77 4.80 6.89
C GLY A 324 -17.09 3.57 6.28
N ASN A 325 -17.60 3.03 5.17
CA ASN A 325 -17.12 1.76 4.60
C ASN A 325 -16.29 1.88 3.32
N LEU A 326 -16.44 2.96 2.55
CA LEU A 326 -15.74 3.17 1.28
C LEU A 326 -15.07 4.55 1.21
N GLY A 327 -15.78 5.60 1.61
CA GLY A 327 -15.31 6.98 1.54
C GLY A 327 -16.42 7.95 1.16
N ASP A 328 -16.08 9.23 1.04
CA ASP A 328 -17.05 10.31 0.74
C ASP A 328 -17.51 10.30 -0.72
N ILE A 329 -18.40 9.36 -1.05
CA ILE A 329 -18.98 9.16 -2.39
C ILE A 329 -20.48 8.86 -2.26
N SER A 330 -21.30 9.43 -3.15
CA SER A 330 -22.76 9.33 -3.03
C SER A 330 -23.31 8.00 -3.57
N PRO A 331 -24.47 7.53 -3.06
CA PRO A 331 -25.20 6.40 -3.63
C PRO A 331 -25.47 6.54 -5.14
N GLU A 332 -25.84 7.74 -5.59
CA GLU A 332 -26.09 8.05 -7.00
C GLU A 332 -24.85 7.87 -7.86
N THR A 333 -23.71 8.35 -7.37
CA THR A 333 -22.44 8.25 -8.10
C THR A 333 -22.03 6.79 -8.30
N LEU A 334 -22.17 5.96 -7.26
CA LEU A 334 -21.89 4.52 -7.37
C LEU A 334 -22.88 3.77 -8.26
N ALA A 335 -24.17 4.13 -8.19
CA ALA A 335 -25.19 3.55 -9.07
C ALA A 335 -24.92 3.93 -10.54
N ASP A 336 -24.53 5.17 -10.81
CA ASP A 336 -24.19 5.63 -12.15
C ASP A 336 -22.95 4.90 -12.69
N LEU A 337 -21.93 4.68 -11.86
CA LEU A 337 -20.77 3.86 -12.22
C LEU A 337 -21.17 2.44 -12.64
N LEU A 338 -22.03 1.76 -11.87
CA LEU A 338 -22.50 0.41 -12.23
C LEU A 338 -23.20 0.40 -13.59
N LEU A 339 -23.96 1.44 -13.91
CA LEU A 339 -24.69 1.57 -15.17
C LEU A 339 -23.79 1.85 -16.38
N GLU A 340 -22.56 2.32 -16.18
CA GLU A 340 -21.50 2.44 -17.21
C GLU A 340 -20.93 1.06 -17.65
N LYS A 341 -21.62 -0.05 -17.33
CA LYS A 341 -21.15 -1.44 -17.52
C LYS A 341 -20.53 -1.74 -18.89
N THR A 342 -19.37 -2.37 -18.85
CA THR A 342 -18.74 -2.98 -20.01
C THR A 342 -18.73 -4.51 -19.82
N ARG A 343 -19.03 -5.26 -20.89
CA ARG A 343 -18.89 -6.72 -20.85
C ARG A 343 -17.41 -7.10 -20.83
N VAL A 344 -17.04 -8.01 -19.93
CA VAL A 344 -15.71 -8.62 -19.93
C VAL A 344 -15.63 -9.58 -21.11
N THR A 345 -14.78 -9.28 -22.09
CA THR A 345 -14.43 -10.23 -23.15
C THR A 345 -13.60 -11.36 -22.54
N LYS A 346 -14.10 -12.59 -22.66
CA LYS A 346 -13.43 -13.81 -22.18
C LYS A 346 -12.19 -14.16 -22.99
#